data_AF-A0A920KFH7-F1
#
_entry.id   AF-A0A920KFH7-F1
#
_cell.length_a   1.000
_cell.length_b   1.000
_cell.length_c   1.000
_cell.angle_alpha   90.00
_cell.angle_beta   90.00
_cell.angle_gamma   90.00
#
_symmetry.space_group_name_H-M   'P 1'
#
loop_
_entity.id
_entity.type
_entity.pdbx_description
1 polymer ?
#
loop_
_entity_poly.entity_id
_entity_poly.type
_entity_poly.pdbx_seq_one_letter_code
_entity_poly.pdbx_strand_id
1 'polypeptide(L)'
;MKKYINSIFSLALSIFISNSSLSQCDYLINMQDSFGDGWNGASIDVSVNGTIVNNLTIPTGSTGSGSISTYTNDIVEFYFNSGTWDSEITFQITDPAGNSLGSYGPNPTIGLFLSDTSNSTCAPPSCMPQVDLSHLIYPLTQLTFHGQGLVMQAHTVLNMVQVDFL
;
A
#
# COMPACT_ATOMS: atom_id res chain seq x y z
N MET A 1 -32.98 -33.36 -49.83
CA MET A 1 -33.56 -33.57 -48.48
C MET A 1 -32.57 -32.94 -47.50
N LYS A 2 -32.84 -31.70 -47.03
CA LYS A 2 -33.32 -31.40 -45.67
C LYS A 2 -32.25 -31.89 -44.64
N LYS A 3 -31.53 -31.06 -43.87
CA LYS A 3 -32.02 -30.21 -42.75
C LYS A 3 -30.84 -29.47 -42.09
N TYR A 4 -30.82 -28.14 -42.07
CA TYR A 4 -31.03 -27.26 -40.89
C TYR A 4 -29.71 -26.85 -40.20
N ILE A 5 -29.26 -25.60 -40.41
CA ILE A 5 -29.65 -24.33 -39.74
C ILE A 5 -28.81 -24.10 -38.49
N ASN A 6 -28.01 -23.02 -38.56
CA ASN A 6 -27.53 -22.14 -37.49
C ASN A 6 -28.04 -22.48 -36.09
N SER A 7 -27.14 -22.92 -35.21
CA SER A 7 -27.38 -22.88 -33.77
C SER A 7 -26.29 -22.03 -33.13
N ILE A 8 -26.50 -20.71 -33.20
CA ILE A 8 -25.91 -19.76 -32.26
C ILE A 8 -26.61 -20.06 -30.93
N PHE A 9 -26.02 -20.94 -30.12
CA PHE A 9 -26.43 -21.07 -28.73
C PHE A 9 -25.63 -20.01 -27.96
N SER A 10 -26.19 -18.79 -27.92
CA SER A 10 -25.74 -17.73 -27.04
C SER A 10 -25.83 -18.21 -25.59
N LEU A 11 -24.76 -18.83 -25.11
CA LEU A 11 -24.49 -18.87 -23.68
C LEU A 11 -23.89 -17.51 -23.35
N ALA A 12 -24.75 -16.57 -22.94
CA ALA A 12 -24.29 -15.41 -22.22
C ALA A 12 -23.59 -15.93 -20.96
N LEU A 13 -22.26 -16.07 -21.05
CA LEU A 13 -21.41 -16.28 -19.91
C LEU A 13 -21.53 -15.00 -19.11
N SER A 14 -22.44 -15.01 -18.14
CA SER A 14 -22.58 -13.97 -17.13
C SER A 14 -21.21 -13.79 -16.51
N ILE A 15 -20.49 -12.75 -16.92
CA ILE A 15 -19.28 -12.31 -16.24
C ILE A 15 -19.76 -11.87 -14.87
N PHE A 16 -19.55 -12.71 -13.86
CA PHE A 16 -19.56 -12.26 -12.48
C PHE A 16 -18.36 -11.32 -12.35
N ILE A 17 -18.57 -10.03 -12.65
CA ILE A 17 -17.61 -8.99 -12.29
C ILE A 17 -17.71 -8.88 -10.78
N SER A 18 -16.97 -9.74 -10.07
CA SER A 18 -16.59 -9.48 -8.69
C SER A 18 -15.75 -8.21 -8.73
N ASN A 19 -16.39 -7.07 -8.49
CA ASN A 19 -15.72 -5.84 -8.13
C ASN A 19 -15.15 -6.08 -6.73
N SER A 20 -14.05 -6.82 -6.65
CA SER A 20 -13.14 -6.72 -5.51
C SER A 20 -12.61 -5.29 -5.57
N SER A 21 -13.21 -4.39 -4.79
CA SER A 21 -12.63 -3.08 -4.52
C SER A 21 -11.34 -3.33 -3.73
N LEU A 22 -10.26 -3.64 -4.44
CA LEU A 22 -8.94 -3.56 -3.87
C LEU A 22 -8.79 -2.12 -3.39
N SER A 23 -8.36 -1.97 -2.14
CA SER A 23 -7.78 -0.73 -1.65
C SER A 23 -6.85 -0.20 -2.74
N GLN A 24 -7.16 0.97 -3.33
CA GLN A 24 -6.39 1.55 -4.44
C GLN A 24 -5.09 2.20 -3.93
N CYS A 25 -4.49 1.60 -2.92
CA CYS A 25 -3.37 2.16 -2.18
C CYS A 25 -2.19 1.23 -2.12
N ASP A 26 -2.40 -0.05 -2.45
CA ASP A 26 -1.42 -1.08 -2.17
C ASP A 26 -0.90 -1.71 -3.45
N TYR A 27 0.42 -1.81 -3.55
CA TYR A 27 1.03 -2.80 -4.44
C TYR A 27 0.79 -4.17 -3.84
N LEU A 28 0.49 -5.15 -4.69
CA LEU A 28 0.33 -6.55 -4.29
C LEU A 28 1.43 -7.39 -4.93
N ILE A 29 2.09 -8.21 -4.13
CA ILE A 29 3.13 -9.12 -4.55
C ILE A 29 2.63 -10.53 -4.25
N ASN A 30 2.39 -11.32 -5.29
CA ASN A 30 2.01 -12.72 -5.18
C ASN A 30 3.24 -13.58 -5.44
N MET A 31 3.66 -14.37 -4.45
CA MET A 31 4.94 -15.09 -4.44
C MET A 31 4.71 -16.60 -4.50
N GLN A 32 5.56 -17.30 -5.24
CA GLN A 32 5.52 -18.76 -5.36
C GLN A 32 6.91 -19.37 -5.23
N ASP A 33 6.90 -20.61 -4.77
CA ASP A 33 8.05 -21.49 -4.65
C ASP A 33 7.67 -22.88 -5.18
N SER A 34 8.37 -23.36 -6.21
CA SER A 34 7.98 -24.60 -6.89
C SER A 34 8.30 -25.89 -6.12
N PHE A 35 9.23 -25.87 -5.16
CA PHE A 35 9.58 -27.05 -4.35
C PHE A 35 8.83 -27.08 -3.01
N GLY A 36 8.35 -25.93 -2.55
CA GLY A 36 7.46 -25.79 -1.42
C GLY A 36 8.15 -25.78 -0.06
N ASP A 37 9.46 -25.57 -0.02
CA ASP A 37 10.24 -25.41 1.21
C ASP A 37 10.54 -23.94 1.53
N GLY A 38 10.19 -23.02 0.63
CA GLY A 38 10.32 -21.58 0.79
C GLY A 38 11.59 -21.04 0.14
N TRP A 39 11.74 -19.73 0.10
CA TRP A 39 12.73 -19.06 -0.76
C TRP A 39 14.20 -19.18 -0.33
N ASN A 40 14.50 -20.01 0.67
CA ASN A 40 15.86 -20.46 0.96
C ASN A 40 16.90 -19.33 1.09
N GLY A 41 16.50 -18.24 1.77
CA GLY A 41 17.32 -17.05 2.01
C GLY A 41 17.11 -15.91 1.01
N ALA A 42 16.39 -16.13 -0.09
CA ALA A 42 16.05 -15.07 -1.04
C ALA A 42 14.93 -14.17 -0.50
N SER A 43 14.89 -12.94 -0.98
CA SER A 43 13.86 -11.96 -0.61
C SER A 43 13.67 -10.86 -1.66
N ILE A 44 12.57 -10.10 -1.53
CA ILE A 44 12.35 -8.84 -2.25
C ILE A 44 12.36 -7.70 -1.24
N ASP A 45 13.32 -6.79 -1.35
CA ASP A 45 13.23 -5.50 -0.67
C ASP A 45 12.35 -4.54 -1.47
N VAL A 46 11.52 -3.78 -0.77
CA VAL A 46 10.71 -2.71 -1.37
C VAL A 46 11.05 -1.38 -0.74
N SER A 47 11.45 -0.43 -1.58
CA SER A 47 11.74 0.96 -1.24
C SER A 47 10.58 1.86 -1.65
N VAL A 48 10.20 2.80 -0.78
CA VAL A 48 9.28 3.90 -1.08
C VAL A 48 10.02 5.21 -0.83
N ASN A 49 10.14 6.05 -1.86
CA ASN A 49 10.88 7.32 -1.84
C ASN A 49 12.31 7.16 -1.30
N GLY A 50 12.99 6.08 -1.68
CA GLY A 50 14.39 5.80 -1.31
C GLY A 50 14.58 5.16 0.07
N THR A 51 13.51 4.84 0.80
CA THR A 51 13.58 4.15 2.09
C THR A 51 13.01 2.74 1.97
N ILE A 52 13.77 1.72 2.38
CA ILE A 52 13.27 0.33 2.44
C ILE A 52 12.18 0.25 3.51
N VAL A 53 10.95 -0.06 3.08
CA VAL A 53 9.77 -0.16 3.95
C VAL A 53 9.35 -1.61 4.22
N ASN A 54 9.81 -2.56 3.40
CA ASN A 54 9.50 -3.97 3.59
C ASN A 54 10.58 -4.90 2.99
N ASN A 55 10.67 -6.10 3.54
CA ASN A 55 11.47 -7.23 3.04
C ASN A 55 10.57 -8.48 2.99
N LEU A 56 10.28 -8.95 1.78
CA LEU A 56 9.33 -10.02 1.52
C LEU A 56 10.06 -11.32 1.19
N THR A 57 9.61 -12.42 1.78
CA THR A 57 10.13 -13.77 1.51
C THR A 57 9.04 -14.82 1.77
N ILE A 58 9.26 -16.06 1.32
CA ILE A 58 8.50 -17.23 1.75
C ILE A 58 9.39 -18.01 2.73
N PRO A 59 9.14 -17.96 4.06
CA PRO A 59 9.99 -18.67 5.01
C PRO A 59 9.89 -20.19 4.89
N THR A 60 8.70 -20.69 4.54
CA THR A 60 8.37 -22.10 4.31
C THR A 60 7.14 -22.21 3.43
N GLY A 61 6.99 -23.30 2.67
CA GLY A 61 5.80 -23.55 1.84
C GLY A 61 5.97 -23.09 0.40
N SER A 62 4.91 -23.25 -0.41
CA SER A 62 4.94 -22.99 -1.86
C SER A 62 4.37 -21.64 -2.29
N THR A 63 3.73 -20.90 -1.38
CA THR A 63 3.09 -19.63 -1.70
C THR A 63 3.23 -18.62 -0.57
N GLY A 64 3.24 -17.35 -0.94
CA GLY A 64 3.20 -16.23 -0.02
C GLY A 64 2.63 -15.00 -0.71
N SER A 65 2.29 -13.97 0.07
CA SER A 65 1.88 -12.68 -0.48
C SER A 65 2.38 -11.53 0.38
N GLY A 66 2.57 -10.38 -0.24
CA GLY A 66 2.93 -9.13 0.42
C GLY A 66 2.11 -7.96 -0.14
N SER A 67 1.95 -6.92 0.67
CA SER A 67 1.31 -5.67 0.26
C SER A 67 2.11 -4.47 0.73
N ILE A 68 2.17 -3.41 -0.08
CA ILE A 68 2.90 -2.18 0.22
C ILE A 68 1.98 -0.99 -0.01
N SER A 69 1.58 -0.33 1.07
CA SER A 69 0.77 0.88 0.99
C SER A 69 1.63 2.06 0.54
N THR A 70 1.11 2.82 -0.40
CA THR A 70 1.77 3.98 -1.01
C THR A 70 0.78 5.12 -1.17
N TYR A 71 1.30 6.31 -1.42
CA TYR A 71 0.53 7.49 -1.78
C TYR A 71 0.75 7.86 -3.25
N THR A 72 -0.14 8.72 -3.75
CA THR A 72 -0.03 9.24 -5.12
C THR A 72 1.36 9.82 -5.38
N ASN A 73 1.99 9.36 -6.46
CA ASN A 73 3.33 9.76 -6.93
C ASN A 73 4.52 9.33 -6.06
N ASP A 74 4.33 8.44 -5.09
CA ASP A 74 5.48 7.79 -4.45
C ASP A 74 6.31 7.04 -5.50
N ILE A 75 7.64 7.13 -5.39
CA ILE A 75 8.55 6.31 -6.19
C ILE A 75 8.76 4.99 -5.46
N VAL A 76 8.42 3.89 -6.12
CA VAL A 76 8.48 2.54 -5.56
C VAL A 76 9.50 1.72 -6.33
N GLU A 77 10.46 1.14 -5.62
CA GLU A 77 11.53 0.35 -6.22
C GLU A 77 11.60 -1.03 -5.57
N PHE A 78 11.76 -2.06 -6.39
CA PHE A 78 11.82 -3.45 -5.95
C PHE A 78 13.17 -4.06 -6.27
N TYR A 79 13.80 -4.66 -5.26
CA TYR A 79 15.12 -5.26 -5.36
C TYR A 79 15.03 -6.72 -5.00
N PHE A 80 15.55 -7.59 -5.86
CA PHE A 80 15.65 -9.02 -5.56
C PHE A 80 17.00 -9.34 -4.93
N ASN A 81 16.97 -9.97 -3.77
CA ASN A 81 18.13 -10.51 -3.08
C ASN A 81 18.17 -12.03 -3.30
N SER A 82 19.24 -12.49 -3.93
CA SER A 82 19.46 -13.91 -4.25
C SER A 82 19.61 -14.78 -3.00
N GLY A 83 19.08 -15.99 -3.06
CA GLY A 83 19.22 -17.05 -2.07
C GLY A 83 19.91 -18.28 -2.66
N THR A 84 19.60 -19.46 -2.10
CA THR A 84 20.26 -20.70 -2.51
C THR A 84 19.65 -21.34 -3.77
N TRP A 85 18.35 -21.12 -4.01
CA TRP A 85 17.56 -21.87 -5.00
C TRP A 85 16.67 -20.98 -5.88
N ASP A 86 17.17 -19.83 -6.34
CA ASP A 86 16.42 -18.84 -7.12
C ASP A 86 15.69 -19.38 -8.37
N SER A 87 16.09 -20.55 -8.87
CA SER A 87 15.41 -21.25 -9.97
C SER A 87 13.97 -21.68 -9.66
N GLU A 88 13.59 -21.74 -8.38
CA GLU A 88 12.24 -22.12 -7.95
C GLU A 88 11.30 -20.93 -7.74
N ILE A 89 11.85 -19.72 -7.76
CA ILE A 89 11.18 -18.50 -7.31
C ILE A 89 10.47 -17.83 -8.48
N THR A 90 9.16 -17.65 -8.36
CA THR A 90 8.38 -16.78 -9.23
C THR A 90 7.51 -15.83 -8.43
N PHE A 91 7.22 -14.66 -8.98
CA PHE A 91 6.29 -13.73 -8.37
C PHE A 91 5.64 -12.80 -9.40
N GLN A 92 4.48 -12.23 -9.03
CA GLN A 92 3.77 -11.25 -9.82
C GLN A 92 3.55 -9.99 -8.99
N ILE A 93 3.68 -8.83 -9.62
CA ILE A 93 3.44 -7.53 -8.98
C ILE A 93 2.26 -6.86 -9.67
N THR A 94 1.34 -6.36 -8.85
CA THR A 94 0.17 -5.59 -9.28
C THR A 94 0.21 -4.22 -8.60
N ASP A 95 -0.07 -3.16 -9.36
CA ASP A 95 -0.10 -1.80 -8.88
C ASP A 95 -1.39 -1.50 -8.06
N PRO A 96 -1.46 -0.35 -7.36
CA PRO A 96 -2.65 0.07 -6.63
C PRO A 96 -3.92 0.19 -7.47
N ALA A 97 -3.83 0.47 -8.77
CA ALA A 97 -4.99 0.50 -9.66
C ALA A 97 -5.45 -0.90 -10.14
N GLY A 98 -4.74 -1.96 -9.75
CA GLY A 98 -5.03 -3.34 -10.11
C GLY A 98 -4.40 -3.80 -11.44
N ASN A 99 -3.52 -3.01 -12.04
CA ASN A 99 -2.80 -3.40 -13.26
C ASN A 99 -1.60 -4.27 -12.91
N SER A 100 -1.36 -5.32 -13.70
CA SER A 100 -0.14 -6.12 -13.56
C SER A 100 1.07 -5.35 -14.09
N LEU A 101 2.09 -5.21 -13.25
CA LEU A 101 3.38 -4.62 -13.62
C LEU A 101 4.36 -5.65 -14.17
N GLY A 102 4.15 -6.93 -13.87
CA GLY A 102 4.95 -8.00 -14.45
C GLY A 102 4.82 -9.33 -13.74
N SER A 103 5.43 -10.34 -14.36
CA SER A 103 5.72 -11.65 -13.78
C SER A 103 7.23 -11.88 -13.87
N TYR A 104 7.82 -12.33 -12.78
CA TYR A 104 9.26 -12.44 -12.60
C TYR A 104 9.65 -13.85 -12.19
N GLY A 105 10.88 -14.22 -12.51
CA GLY A 105 11.40 -15.57 -12.33
C GLY A 105 10.95 -16.56 -13.41
N PRO A 106 11.43 -17.81 -13.37
CA PRO A 106 12.45 -18.32 -12.45
C PRO A 106 13.81 -17.64 -12.64
N ASN A 107 14.67 -17.63 -11.61
CA ASN A 107 15.92 -16.87 -11.55
C ASN A 107 15.72 -15.35 -11.75
N PRO A 108 15.04 -14.66 -10.82
CA PRO A 108 14.80 -13.23 -10.95
C PRO A 108 16.12 -12.43 -11.05
N THR A 109 16.07 -11.29 -11.74
CA THR A 109 17.23 -10.39 -11.85
C THR A 109 17.63 -9.86 -10.48
N ILE A 110 18.86 -10.14 -10.06
CA ILE A 110 19.41 -9.69 -8.77
C ILE A 110 19.59 -8.17 -8.76
N GLY A 111 19.26 -7.54 -7.62
CA GLY A 111 19.28 -6.09 -7.45
C GLY A 111 17.98 -5.44 -7.94
N LEU A 112 18.06 -4.17 -8.34
CA LEU A 112 16.89 -3.42 -8.83
C LEU A 112 16.36 -4.06 -10.11
N PHE A 113 15.11 -4.51 -10.09
CA PHE A 113 14.47 -5.10 -11.28
C PHE A 113 13.19 -4.37 -11.71
N LEU A 114 12.59 -3.54 -10.83
CA LEU A 114 11.41 -2.74 -11.13
C LEU A 114 11.47 -1.40 -10.38
N SER A 115 11.17 -0.32 -11.08
CA SER A 115 10.90 1.00 -10.53
C SER A 115 9.59 1.50 -11.13
N ASP A 116 8.70 2.01 -10.29
CA ASP A 116 7.38 2.48 -10.68
C ASP A 116 6.99 3.75 -9.91
N THR A 117 6.09 4.54 -10.49
CA THR A 117 5.51 5.72 -9.82
C THR A 117 4.08 5.39 -9.43
N SER A 118 3.80 5.38 -8.12
CA SER A 118 2.52 4.92 -7.59
C SER A 118 1.35 5.71 -8.14
N ASN A 119 0.42 4.98 -8.76
CA ASN A 119 -0.88 5.48 -9.20
C ASN A 119 -1.96 5.38 -8.10
N SER A 120 -1.53 5.24 -6.84
CA SER A 120 -2.44 5.22 -5.71
C SER A 120 -3.34 6.45 -5.65
N THR A 121 -4.59 6.25 -5.21
CA THR A 121 -5.53 7.34 -4.88
C THR A 121 -5.54 7.70 -3.39
N CYS A 122 -4.71 7.04 -2.57
CA CYS A 122 -4.50 7.42 -1.18
C CYS A 122 -3.67 8.71 -1.09
N ALA A 123 -4.07 9.59 -0.19
CA ALA A 123 -3.29 10.76 0.19
C ALA A 123 -2.63 10.53 1.56
N PRO A 124 -1.43 11.09 1.79
CA PRO A 124 -0.85 11.09 3.13
C PRO A 124 -1.81 11.78 4.11
N PRO A 125 -1.85 11.38 5.39
CA PRO A 125 -2.63 12.08 6.39
C PRO A 125 -2.25 13.55 6.34
N SER A 126 -3.22 14.43 6.10
CA SER A 126 -2.96 15.85 6.20
C SER A 126 -2.54 16.12 7.65
N CYS A 127 -1.30 16.57 7.84
CA CYS A 127 -0.95 17.17 9.13
C CYS A 127 -1.97 18.30 9.34
N MET A 128 -2.66 18.27 10.49
CA MET A 128 -3.63 19.31 10.84
C MET A 128 -2.93 20.66 10.65
N PRO A 129 -3.54 21.62 9.92
CA PRO A 129 -2.91 22.91 9.68
C PRO A 129 -2.47 23.49 11.04
N GLN A 130 -1.22 23.97 11.10
CA GLN A 130 -0.71 24.70 12.25
C GLN A 130 -1.73 25.78 12.59
N VAL A 131 -2.24 25.79 13.83
CA VAL A 131 -3.14 26.85 14.28
C VAL A 131 -2.38 28.17 14.10
N ASP A 132 -2.81 28.99 13.15
CA ASP A 132 -2.25 30.32 12.95
C ASP A 132 -2.64 31.22 14.14
N LEU A 133 -1.73 31.31 15.11
CA LEU A 133 -1.90 32.13 16.30
C LEU A 133 -1.80 33.64 16.00
N SER A 134 -1.51 34.05 14.75
CA SER A 134 -1.42 35.47 14.38
C SER A 134 -2.76 36.21 14.41
N HIS A 135 -3.88 35.48 14.49
CA HIS A 135 -5.22 36.04 14.60
C HIS A 135 -5.78 36.13 16.03
N LEU A 136 -5.01 35.73 17.06
CA LEU A 136 -5.40 35.91 18.45
C LEU A 136 -5.08 37.35 18.91
N ILE A 137 -5.88 38.32 18.45
CA ILE A 137 -5.84 39.70 18.93
C ILE A 137 -6.61 39.78 20.26
N TYR A 138 -6.12 39.07 21.28
CA TYR A 138 -6.55 39.28 22.66
C TYR A 138 -5.29 39.49 23.51
N PRO A 139 -5.23 40.52 24.38
CA PRO A 139 -4.10 40.67 25.27
C PRO A 139 -4.05 39.45 26.19
N LEU A 140 -3.04 38.60 26.01
CA LEU A 140 -2.81 37.44 26.87
C LEU A 140 -2.62 37.93 28.31
N THR A 141 -3.61 37.66 29.16
CA THR A 141 -3.45 37.76 30.60
C THR A 141 -3.01 36.39 31.11
N GLN A 142 -1.69 36.22 31.14
CA GLN A 142 -0.93 35.23 31.90
C GLN A 142 -1.20 33.73 31.62
N LEU A 143 -0.22 33.09 30.94
CA LEU A 143 -0.09 31.62 30.90
C LEU A 143 0.34 31.11 32.29
N THR A 144 -0.42 30.19 32.89
CA THR A 144 -0.01 29.47 34.10
C THR A 144 -0.04 27.97 33.84
N PHE A 145 1.09 27.30 34.08
CA PHE A 145 1.17 25.84 33.99
C PHE A 145 0.62 25.20 35.27
N HIS A 146 -0.33 24.28 35.12
CA HIS A 146 -0.69 23.30 36.15
C HIS A 146 -0.64 21.92 35.50
N GLY A 147 0.28 21.07 35.96
CA GLY A 147 0.36 19.62 35.69
C GLY A 147 -0.05 19.12 34.30
N GLN A 148 0.94 18.78 33.45
CA GLN A 148 0.83 18.05 32.17
C GLN A 148 -0.17 18.57 31.11
N GLY A 149 -0.85 19.70 31.33
CA GLY A 149 -1.72 20.34 30.33
C GLY A 149 -1.65 21.87 30.35
N LEU A 150 -1.87 22.49 29.20
CA LEU A 150 -2.05 23.94 29.03
C LEU A 150 -3.54 24.27 29.24
N VAL A 151 -3.86 25.10 30.23
CA VAL A 151 -5.24 25.59 30.46
C VAL A 151 -5.29 27.09 30.13
N MET A 152 -6.08 27.44 29.11
CA MET A 152 -6.42 28.84 28.81
C MET A 152 -7.67 29.23 29.61
N GLN A 153 -7.54 30.09 30.61
CA GLN A 153 -8.71 30.69 31.27
C GLN A 153 -9.03 32.04 30.63
N ALA A 154 -10.12 32.09 29.86
CA ALA A 154 -10.72 33.34 29.41
C ALA A 154 -11.71 33.85 30.47
N HIS A 155 -11.52 35.06 30.98
CA HIS A 155 -12.45 35.65 31.94
C HIS A 155 -13.67 36.22 31.18
N THR A 156 -14.73 35.42 31.09
CA THR A 156 -16.13 35.74 30.67
C THR A 156 -16.29 36.28 29.23
N VAL A 157 -16.97 35.64 28.27
CA VAL A 157 -18.31 35.02 28.29
C VAL A 157 -18.36 33.85 27.28
N LEU A 158 -18.84 32.70 27.76
CA LEU A 158 -19.44 31.56 27.04
C LEU A 158 -18.92 31.21 25.63
N ASN A 159 -17.90 30.33 25.57
CA ASN A 159 -17.86 29.18 24.65
C ASN A 159 -16.66 28.31 25.05
N MET A 160 -16.90 27.30 25.89
CA MET A 160 -15.93 26.23 26.11
C MET A 160 -15.81 25.44 24.81
N VAL A 161 -14.69 25.60 24.10
CA VAL A 161 -14.24 24.57 23.15
C VAL A 161 -13.51 23.54 23.99
N GLN A 162 -14.20 22.47 24.35
CA GLN A 162 -13.55 21.30 24.94
C GLN A 162 -12.83 20.56 23.81
N VAL A 163 -11.49 20.59 23.85
CA VAL A 163 -10.66 19.76 22.97
C VAL A 163 -10.43 18.45 23.71
N ASP A 164 -11.25 17.45 23.42
CA ASP A 164 -11.05 16.10 23.95
C ASP A 164 -9.88 15.46 23.21
N PHE A 165 -8.81 15.16 23.95
CA PHE A 165 -7.74 14.28 23.49
C PHE A 165 -8.17 12.83 23.84
N LEU A 166 -8.32 11.98 22.83
CA LEU A 166 -8.29 10.52 23.00
C LEU A 166 -6.86 10.02 22.79
#